data_AF-A0A1Y0V757-F1
#
_entry.id   AF-A0A1Y0V757-F1
#
_cell.length_a   1.000
_cell.length_b   1.000
_cell.length_c   1.000
_cell.angle_alpha   90.00
_cell.angle_beta   90.00
_cell.angle_gamma   90.00
#
_symmetry.space_group_name_H-M   'P 1'
#
loop_
_entity.id
_entity.type
_entity.pdbx_description
1 polymer ?
#
loop_
_entity_poly.entity_id
_entity_poly.type
_entity_poly.pdbx_seq_one_letter_code
_entity_poly.pdbx_strand_id
1 'polypeptide(L)'
;MNDIVVLPGREKLSLEWKQTDPERYQRRLKAKHADNSKAGPGEKAHCLCVHQGRYLELQIKQRGETYHFACMQNTGPYHQPTCPFYKPNPEKSGQAAYVEGVVKEDTEHEVSVKLISSLKRNSPVNSQAPSSTPVGTRSGGKTQRRMTTLGLLHLVWERAGLHYWRPQFNGHRTDSKALRRAYATSRNIKIQHGIRLD
;
A
#
# COMPACT_ATOMS: atom_id res chain seq x y z
N MET A 1 14.55 13.05 9.75
CA MET A 1 14.55 13.47 8.32
C MET A 1 13.26 14.25 8.13
N ASN A 2 13.32 15.47 7.61
CA ASN A 2 12.24 16.45 7.76
C ASN A 2 10.95 16.02 7.06
N ASP A 3 10.03 15.45 7.83
CA ASP A 3 8.63 15.17 7.47
C ASP A 3 7.83 16.47 7.41
N ILE A 4 8.33 17.43 6.64
CA ILE A 4 7.76 18.77 6.48
C ILE A 4 7.01 18.84 5.16
N VAL A 5 5.77 19.30 5.23
CA VAL A 5 4.97 19.72 4.08
C VAL A 5 4.87 21.23 4.09
N VAL A 6 5.09 21.85 2.95
CA VAL A 6 4.85 23.27 2.75
C VAL A 6 3.41 23.42 2.25
N LEU A 7 2.61 24.19 2.96
CA LEU A 7 1.21 24.51 2.64
C LEU A 7 1.14 25.78 1.76
N PRO A 8 -0.02 26.05 1.11
CA PRO A 8 -0.25 27.31 0.42
C PRO A 8 0.05 28.53 1.31
N GLY A 9 0.79 29.48 0.76
CA GLY A 9 1.34 30.62 1.52
C GLY A 9 2.70 30.34 2.19
N ARG A 10 3.39 29.27 1.78
CA ARG A 10 4.74 28.87 2.26
C ARG A 10 4.81 28.53 3.76
N GLU A 11 3.67 28.23 4.37
CA GLU A 11 3.61 27.77 5.76
C GLU A 11 4.17 26.35 5.85
N LYS A 12 5.10 26.09 6.79
CA LYS A 12 5.65 24.75 7.02
C LYS A 12 4.82 24.02 8.07
N LEU A 13 4.47 22.78 7.77
CA LEU A 13 3.74 21.87 8.65
C LEU A 13 4.56 20.59 8.85
N SER A 14 4.72 20.17 10.12
CA SER A 14 5.32 18.87 10.44
C SER A 14 4.26 17.77 10.40
N LEU A 15 4.55 16.66 9.72
CA LEU A 15 3.67 15.48 9.70
C LEU A 15 3.69 14.73 11.04
N GLU A 16 4.70 14.94 11.89
CA GLU A 16 4.74 14.36 13.24
C GLU A 16 3.57 14.81 14.11
N TRP A 17 3.02 16.01 13.85
CA TRP A 17 1.82 16.50 14.52
C TRP A 17 0.62 15.60 14.33
N LYS A 18 0.59 14.76 13.30
CA LYS A 18 -0.45 13.74 13.16
C LYS A 18 -0.54 12.83 14.39
N GLN A 19 0.58 12.59 15.09
CA GLN A 19 0.64 11.79 16.32
C GLN A 19 0.74 12.67 17.58
N THR A 20 1.58 13.72 17.56
CA THR A 20 1.85 14.50 18.77
C THR A 20 0.77 15.54 19.10
N ASP A 21 0.07 16.07 18.09
CA ASP A 21 -0.95 17.11 18.23
C ASP A 21 -1.96 17.02 17.07
N PRO A 22 -2.83 15.98 17.08
CA PRO A 22 -3.72 15.68 15.97
C PRO A 22 -4.76 16.78 15.73
N GLU A 23 -5.18 17.49 16.79
CA GLU A 23 -6.13 18.61 16.67
C GLU A 23 -5.53 19.77 15.88
N ARG A 24 -4.29 20.18 16.22
CA ARG A 24 -3.59 21.21 15.47
C ARG A 24 -3.38 20.80 14.02
N TYR A 25 -2.98 19.55 13.79
CA TYR A 25 -2.80 19.00 12.45
C TYR A 25 -4.10 19.12 11.63
N GLN A 26 -5.22 18.62 12.15
CA GLN A 26 -6.52 18.68 11.48
C GLN A 26 -7.01 20.13 11.27
N ARG A 27 -6.85 20.99 12.29
CA ARG A 27 -7.23 22.40 12.20
C ARG A 27 -6.47 23.12 11.08
N ARG A 28 -5.18 22.85 10.92
CA ARG A 28 -4.36 23.44 9.85
C ARG A 28 -4.73 22.93 8.46
N LEU A 29 -4.93 21.62 8.32
CA LEU A 29 -5.37 21.06 7.04
C LEU A 29 -6.74 21.58 6.64
N LYS A 30 -7.69 21.66 7.60
CA LYS A 30 -9.02 22.26 7.38
C LYS A 30 -8.92 23.71 6.91
N ALA A 31 -8.10 24.53 7.59
CA ALA A 31 -7.91 25.93 7.23
C ALA A 31 -7.34 26.12 5.81
N LYS A 32 -6.42 25.23 5.38
CA LYS A 32 -5.75 25.32 4.08
C LYS A 32 -6.40 24.52 2.96
N HIS A 33 -7.47 23.77 3.24
CA HIS A 33 -8.16 22.93 2.26
C HIS A 33 -8.70 23.71 1.06
N ALA A 34 -9.38 24.83 1.32
CA ALA A 34 -9.96 25.66 0.26
C ALA A 34 -8.86 26.33 -0.59
N ASP A 35 -7.84 26.89 0.06
CA ASP A 35 -6.69 27.52 -0.60
C ASP A 35 -5.95 26.49 -1.47
N ASN A 36 -5.68 25.30 -0.95
CA ASN A 36 -4.99 24.23 -1.67
C ASN A 36 -5.79 23.74 -2.89
N SER A 37 -7.12 23.69 -2.76
CA SER A 37 -7.98 23.28 -3.87
C SER A 37 -7.94 24.29 -5.01
N LYS A 38 -7.95 25.60 -4.70
CA LYS A 38 -7.96 26.70 -5.67
C LYS A 38 -6.56 27.07 -6.20
N ALA A 39 -5.50 26.74 -5.45
CA ALA A 39 -4.13 27.10 -5.79
C ALA A 39 -3.72 26.55 -7.17
N GLY A 40 -3.00 27.37 -7.94
CA GLY A 40 -2.45 26.98 -9.23
C GLY A 40 -1.24 26.04 -9.13
N PRO A 41 -0.72 25.56 -10.27
CA PRO A 41 0.51 24.77 -10.30
C PRO A 41 1.70 25.55 -9.72
N GLY A 42 2.35 24.99 -8.70
CA GLY A 42 3.45 25.58 -7.94
C GLY A 42 3.04 26.24 -6.63
N GLU A 43 1.74 26.42 -6.38
CA GLU A 43 1.21 27.08 -5.18
C GLU A 43 0.46 26.12 -4.24
N LYS A 44 0.26 24.88 -4.69
CA LYS A 44 -0.34 23.82 -3.86
C LYS A 44 0.61 23.43 -2.73
N ALA A 45 0.04 22.67 -1.79
CA ALA A 45 0.84 22.04 -0.76
C ALA A 45 1.84 21.10 -1.42
N HIS A 46 3.07 21.03 -0.95
CA HIS A 46 4.09 20.16 -1.53
C HIS A 46 5.02 19.62 -0.46
N CYS A 47 5.57 18.44 -0.71
CA CYS A 47 6.67 17.93 0.10
C CYS A 47 8.00 18.54 -0.37
N LEU A 48 9.10 18.18 0.29
CA LEU A 48 10.44 18.64 -0.08
C LEU A 48 11.09 17.83 -1.22
N CYS A 49 10.41 16.81 -1.75
CA CYS A 49 10.92 16.07 -2.90
C CYS A 49 10.85 16.93 -4.17
N VAL A 50 11.92 16.90 -4.97
CA VAL A 50 12.03 17.62 -6.24
C VAL A 50 12.09 16.62 -7.39
N HIS A 51 11.30 16.85 -8.44
CA HIS A 51 11.34 16.11 -9.68
C HIS A 51 11.25 17.11 -10.85
N GLN A 52 12.12 16.95 -11.85
CA GLN A 52 12.19 17.86 -13.01
C GLN A 52 12.25 19.35 -12.62
N GLY A 53 13.01 19.68 -11.57
CA GLY A 53 13.19 21.06 -11.09
C GLY A 53 12.00 21.66 -10.32
N ARG A 54 10.94 20.89 -10.04
CA ARG A 54 9.77 21.36 -9.29
C ARG A 54 9.50 20.49 -8.06
N TYR A 55 8.94 21.10 -7.01
CA TYR A 55 8.49 20.35 -5.84
C TYR A 55 7.27 19.48 -6.19
N LEU A 56 7.21 18.28 -5.60
CA LEU A 56 6.08 17.38 -5.80
C LEU A 56 4.88 17.80 -4.95
N GLU A 57 3.82 18.19 -5.66
CA GLU A 57 2.58 18.70 -5.08
C GLU A 57 1.68 17.62 -4.47
N LEU A 58 0.87 18.07 -3.53
CA LEU A 58 -0.07 17.31 -2.74
C LEU A 58 -1.43 18.04 -2.71
N GLN A 59 -2.48 17.25 -2.72
CA GLN A 59 -3.85 17.70 -2.47
C GLN A 59 -4.17 17.51 -0.99
N ILE A 60 -4.94 18.43 -0.42
CA ILE A 60 -5.63 18.23 0.85
C ILE A 60 -7.04 17.76 0.51
N LYS A 61 -7.43 16.58 1.00
CA LYS A 61 -8.75 16.01 0.79
C LYS A 61 -9.50 15.88 2.10
N GLN A 62 -10.81 16.09 2.03
CA GLN A 62 -11.73 15.88 3.14
C GLN A 62 -12.38 14.49 3.03
N ARG A 63 -12.44 13.75 4.15
CA ARG A 63 -13.22 12.51 4.30
C ARG A 63 -13.97 12.58 5.63
N GLY A 64 -15.29 12.77 5.55
CA GLY A 64 -16.11 13.10 6.71
C GLY A 64 -15.66 14.42 7.34
N GLU A 65 -15.32 14.39 8.62
CA GLU A 65 -14.83 15.55 9.37
C GLU A 65 -13.30 15.68 9.37
N THR A 66 -12.59 14.73 8.76
CA THR A 66 -11.12 14.67 8.77
C THR A 66 -10.52 15.10 7.44
N TYR A 67 -9.33 15.68 7.50
CA TYR A 67 -8.53 16.11 6.36
C TYR A 67 -7.23 15.33 6.29
N HIS A 68 -6.82 14.98 5.07
CA HIS A 68 -5.60 14.21 4.81
C HIS A 68 -4.91 14.68 3.52
N PHE A 69 -3.60 14.45 3.42
CA PHE A 69 -2.86 14.67 2.19
C PHE A 69 -3.05 13.50 1.22
N ALA A 70 -3.12 13.81 -0.06
CA ALA A 70 -3.11 12.87 -1.16
C ALA A 70 -2.11 13.31 -2.23
N CYS A 71 -1.30 12.39 -2.75
CA CYS A 71 -0.39 12.68 -3.85
C CYS A 71 -1.16 13.04 -5.13
N MET A 72 -0.57 13.88 -5.98
CA MET A 72 -1.07 14.09 -7.34
C MET A 72 -1.01 12.79 -8.14
N GLN A 73 -1.91 12.64 -9.12
CA GLN A 73 -1.94 11.45 -9.99
C GLN A 73 -0.58 11.21 -10.64
N ASN A 74 -0.14 9.95 -10.66
CA ASN A 74 1.13 9.51 -11.24
C ASN A 74 2.40 10.16 -10.67
N THR A 75 2.34 10.86 -9.53
CA THR A 75 3.52 11.48 -8.90
C THR A 75 4.16 10.65 -7.78
N GLY A 76 3.43 9.69 -7.22
CA GLY A 76 3.88 8.82 -6.15
C GLY A 76 5.28 8.22 -6.34
N PRO A 77 5.64 7.71 -7.54
CA PRO A 77 6.95 7.10 -7.79
C PRO A 77 8.12 8.08 -7.83
N TYR A 78 7.86 9.38 -7.98
CA TYR A 78 8.90 10.41 -8.09
C TYR A 78 9.35 10.94 -6.74
N HIS A 79 8.64 10.63 -5.66
CA HIS A 79 9.09 10.96 -4.31
C HIS A 79 10.33 10.14 -3.96
N GLN A 80 11.15 10.65 -3.04
CA GLN A 80 12.25 9.89 -2.47
C GLN A 80 11.71 8.65 -1.72
N PRO A 81 12.35 7.47 -1.75
CA PRO A 81 11.85 6.27 -1.09
C PRO A 81 11.62 6.39 0.42
N THR A 82 12.25 7.38 1.07
CA THR A 82 12.07 7.69 2.49
C THR A 82 10.91 8.66 2.76
N CYS A 83 10.34 9.29 1.72
CA CYS A 83 9.24 10.23 1.84
C CYS A 83 7.93 9.48 2.16
N PRO A 84 7.10 9.97 3.10
CA PRO A 84 5.79 9.37 3.41
C PRO A 84 4.82 9.30 2.23
N PHE A 85 5.05 10.11 1.19
CA PHE A 85 4.24 10.18 -0.03
C PHE A 85 4.75 9.29 -1.17
N TYR A 86 5.86 8.57 -0.96
CA TYR A 86 6.37 7.65 -1.96
C TYR A 86 5.43 6.46 -2.17
N LYS A 87 5.07 6.24 -3.42
CA LYS A 87 4.31 5.06 -3.86
C LYS A 87 5.02 4.46 -5.07
N PRO A 88 5.40 3.17 -5.05
CA PRO A 88 6.09 2.56 -6.18
C PRO A 88 5.20 2.59 -7.43
N ASN A 89 5.80 2.76 -8.62
CA ASN A 89 5.06 2.75 -9.87
C ASN A 89 4.44 1.36 -10.07
N PRO A 90 3.11 1.23 -10.25
CA PRO A 90 2.47 -0.08 -10.44
C PRO A 90 3.04 -0.84 -11.64
N GLU A 91 3.44 -0.17 -12.72
CA GLU A 91 4.00 -0.80 -13.94
C GLU A 91 5.43 -1.34 -13.75
N LYS A 92 6.19 -0.74 -12.81
CA LYS A 92 7.57 -1.13 -12.49
C LYS A 92 7.69 -1.87 -11.16
N SER A 93 6.62 -1.90 -10.37
CA SER A 93 6.47 -2.76 -9.22
C SER A 93 5.85 -4.07 -9.69
N GLY A 94 6.01 -5.14 -8.91
CA GLY A 94 5.37 -6.43 -9.21
C GLY A 94 3.83 -6.35 -9.26
N GLN A 95 3.23 -5.18 -8.99
CA GLN A 95 1.80 -4.91 -9.03
C GLN A 95 1.20 -4.88 -10.44
N ALA A 96 2.00 -4.61 -11.49
CA ALA A 96 1.54 -4.66 -12.89
C ALA A 96 0.96 -6.03 -13.26
N ALA A 97 1.48 -7.09 -12.61
CA ALA A 97 1.02 -8.46 -12.80
C ALA A 97 -0.29 -8.76 -12.06
N TYR A 98 -0.80 -7.84 -11.22
CA TYR A 98 -2.06 -8.03 -10.52
C TYR A 98 -3.21 -7.59 -11.43
N VAL A 99 -4.03 -8.54 -11.84
CA VAL A 99 -5.28 -8.19 -12.51
C VAL A 99 -6.20 -7.49 -11.50
N GLU A 100 -6.77 -6.36 -11.87
CA GLU A 100 -7.66 -5.56 -11.01
C GLU A 100 -8.79 -6.43 -10.44
N GLY A 101 -8.95 -6.40 -9.11
CA GLY A 101 -9.91 -7.21 -8.35
C GLY A 101 -9.39 -8.55 -7.79
N VAL A 102 -8.14 -8.93 -8.08
CA VAL A 102 -7.51 -10.15 -7.55
C VAL A 102 -7.08 -10.01 -6.09
N VAL A 103 -6.59 -8.82 -5.75
CA VAL A 103 -6.14 -8.44 -4.40
C VAL A 103 -7.23 -7.54 -3.81
N LYS A 104 -7.82 -7.97 -2.69
CA LYS A 104 -8.83 -7.21 -1.95
C LYS A 104 -8.24 -6.81 -0.61
N GLU A 105 -8.26 -5.52 -0.32
CA GLU A 105 -7.88 -5.01 1.00
C GLU A 105 -9.07 -5.18 1.94
N ASP A 106 -8.97 -6.09 2.91
CA ASP A 106 -10.04 -6.35 3.88
C ASP A 106 -9.95 -5.35 5.04
N THR A 107 -8.72 -5.08 5.51
CA THR A 107 -8.39 -4.06 6.53
C THR A 107 -7.09 -3.35 6.16
N GLU A 108 -6.66 -2.35 6.93
CA GLU A 108 -5.36 -1.66 6.70
C GLU A 108 -4.16 -2.63 6.69
N HIS A 109 -4.29 -3.80 7.30
CA HIS A 109 -3.19 -4.77 7.42
C HIS A 109 -3.48 -6.11 6.75
N GLU A 110 -4.74 -6.46 6.49
CA GLU A 110 -5.14 -7.77 5.97
C GLU A 110 -5.62 -7.70 4.52
N VAL A 111 -5.18 -8.66 3.72
CA VAL A 111 -5.49 -8.73 2.29
C VAL A 111 -5.94 -10.12 1.86
N SER A 112 -7.02 -10.16 1.11
CA SER A 112 -7.56 -11.37 0.48
C SER A 112 -7.12 -11.50 -0.98
N VAL A 113 -6.67 -12.69 -1.35
CA VAL A 113 -6.11 -12.99 -2.67
C VAL A 113 -6.77 -14.23 -3.29
N LYS A 114 -7.08 -14.14 -4.59
CA LYS A 114 -7.54 -15.29 -5.39
C LYS A 114 -6.39 -15.87 -6.19
N LEU A 115 -6.00 -17.12 -5.92
CA LEU A 115 -4.95 -17.81 -6.68
C LEU A 115 -5.53 -18.69 -7.78
N ILE A 116 -4.81 -18.82 -8.89
CA ILE A 116 -5.10 -19.77 -9.98
C ILE A 116 -4.88 -21.20 -9.46
N SER A 117 -3.79 -21.41 -8.72
CA SER A 117 -3.45 -22.67 -8.07
C SER A 117 -4.16 -22.82 -6.74
N SER A 118 -4.72 -24.00 -6.47
CA SER A 118 -5.22 -24.35 -5.13
C SER A 118 -4.03 -24.70 -4.23
N LEU A 119 -3.93 -24.06 -3.07
CA LEU A 119 -2.94 -24.41 -2.06
C LEU A 119 -3.55 -25.42 -1.09
N LYS A 120 -2.76 -26.43 -0.71
CA LYS A 120 -3.10 -27.40 0.34
C LYS A 120 -2.10 -27.25 1.47
N ARG A 121 -2.58 -27.28 2.71
CA ARG A 121 -1.70 -27.32 3.89
C ARG A 121 -1.14 -28.73 4.02
N ASN A 122 0.18 -28.87 4.03
CA ASN A 122 0.81 -30.13 4.44
C ASN A 122 0.69 -30.24 5.96
N SER A 123 -0.48 -30.67 6.45
CA SER A 123 -0.63 -31.08 7.85
C SER A 123 -0.25 -32.56 7.96
N PRO A 124 0.59 -32.97 8.94
CA PRO A 124 0.87 -34.37 9.21
C PRO A 124 -0.27 -35.06 9.99
N VAL A 125 -1.51 -34.57 9.89
CA VAL A 125 -2.68 -35.15 10.56
C VAL A 125 -3.76 -35.44 9.54
N ASN A 126 -3.88 -36.74 9.27
CA ASN A 126 -5.02 -37.50 8.78
C ASN A 126 -5.66 -37.07 7.45
N SER A 127 -5.49 -37.94 6.47
CA SER A 127 -6.28 -38.04 5.25
C SER A 127 -7.78 -38.13 5.57
N GLN A 128 -8.48 -37.01 5.48
CA GLN A 128 -9.87 -37.04 5.02
C GLN A 128 -9.91 -36.34 3.67
N ALA A 129 -10.12 -37.13 2.63
CA ALA A 129 -10.47 -36.63 1.32
C ALA A 129 -11.66 -35.66 1.46
N PRO A 130 -11.65 -34.49 0.82
CA PRO A 130 -12.84 -33.66 0.80
C PRO A 130 -13.93 -34.46 0.06
N SER A 131 -15.03 -34.69 0.75
CA SER A 131 -16.25 -35.21 0.15
C SER A 131 -16.59 -34.38 -1.09
N SER A 132 -16.74 -35.07 -2.22
CA SER A 132 -17.23 -34.48 -3.46
C SER A 132 -18.63 -33.93 -3.24
N THR A 133 -18.72 -32.66 -2.88
CA THR A 133 -20.00 -31.94 -2.89
C THR A 133 -20.39 -31.78 -4.36
N PRO A 134 -21.63 -32.13 -4.77
CA PRO A 134 -22.01 -32.09 -6.16
C PRO A 134 -21.79 -30.70 -6.75
N VAL A 135 -21.25 -30.68 -7.96
CA VAL A 135 -21.07 -29.48 -8.78
C VAL A 135 -22.46 -28.91 -9.05
N GLY A 136 -22.93 -28.05 -8.14
CA GLY A 136 -24.07 -27.20 -8.40
C GLY A 136 -23.72 -26.30 -9.58
N THR A 137 -24.49 -26.42 -10.66
CA THR A 137 -24.39 -25.63 -11.89
C THR A 137 -24.25 -24.15 -11.56
N ARG A 138 -23.01 -23.63 -11.60
CA ARG A 138 -22.80 -22.19 -11.40
C ARG A 138 -23.23 -21.49 -12.67
N SER A 139 -24.39 -20.84 -12.59
CA SER A 139 -24.84 -19.84 -13.55
C SER A 139 -23.70 -18.88 -13.91
N GLY A 140 -23.57 -18.55 -15.19
CA GLY A 140 -22.47 -17.81 -15.80
C GLY A 140 -22.20 -16.46 -15.14
N GLY A 141 -21.44 -16.46 -14.05
CA GLY A 141 -20.92 -15.28 -13.39
C GLY A 141 -19.50 -15.00 -13.87
N LYS A 142 -19.26 -13.77 -14.34
CA LYS A 142 -17.94 -13.23 -14.78
C LYS A 142 -16.78 -13.91 -14.06
N THR A 143 -15.96 -14.66 -14.81
CA THR A 143 -14.76 -15.34 -14.31
C THR A 143 -13.96 -14.38 -13.44
N GLN A 144 -13.99 -14.61 -12.14
CA GLN A 144 -13.28 -13.76 -11.19
C GLN A 144 -11.78 -13.88 -11.51
N ARG A 145 -11.11 -12.74 -11.71
CA ARG A 145 -9.69 -12.69 -12.02
C ARG A 145 -8.89 -13.35 -10.88
N ARG A 146 -7.85 -14.13 -11.20
CA ARG A 146 -7.00 -14.90 -10.25
C ARG A 146 -5.52 -14.60 -10.53
N MET A 147 -4.64 -14.61 -9.52
CA MET A 147 -3.17 -14.47 -9.70
C MET A 147 -2.42 -15.80 -9.69
N THR A 148 -1.23 -15.78 -10.30
CA THR A 148 -0.25 -16.88 -10.26
C THR A 148 0.48 -16.93 -8.91
N THR A 149 1.18 -18.03 -8.63
CA THR A 149 2.08 -18.15 -7.47
C THR A 149 3.21 -17.12 -7.51
N LEU A 150 3.70 -16.75 -8.69
CA LEU A 150 4.68 -15.68 -8.85
C LEU A 150 4.09 -14.32 -8.41
N GLY A 151 2.84 -14.04 -8.76
CA GLY A 151 2.13 -12.85 -8.28
C GLY A 151 1.99 -12.83 -6.75
N LEU A 152 1.78 -13.98 -6.12
CA LEU A 152 1.75 -14.09 -4.66
C LEU A 152 3.12 -13.79 -4.04
N LEU A 153 4.20 -14.31 -4.63
CA LEU A 153 5.56 -14.03 -4.18
C LEU A 153 5.88 -12.53 -4.26
N HIS A 154 5.55 -11.90 -5.39
CA HIS A 154 5.70 -10.44 -5.53
C HIS A 154 4.92 -9.67 -4.46
N LEU A 155 3.70 -10.11 -4.14
CA LEU A 155 2.87 -9.47 -3.12
C LEU A 155 3.50 -9.56 -1.72
N VAL A 156 4.01 -10.74 -1.37
CA VAL A 156 4.72 -10.96 -0.10
C VAL A 156 5.99 -10.11 -0.04
N TRP A 157 6.79 -10.11 -1.11
CA TRP A 157 8.02 -9.33 -1.21
C TRP A 157 7.78 -7.83 -1.08
N GLU A 158 6.69 -7.37 -1.69
CA GLU A 158 6.27 -6.00 -1.66
C GLU A 158 5.83 -5.55 -0.28
N ARG A 159 4.88 -6.28 0.33
CA ARG A 159 4.37 -5.95 1.66
C ARG A 159 5.40 -6.11 2.77
N ALA A 160 6.37 -7.00 2.60
CA ALA A 160 7.52 -7.11 3.51
C ALA A 160 8.51 -5.93 3.39
N GLY A 161 8.32 -5.06 2.39
CA GLY A 161 9.17 -3.93 2.09
C GLY A 161 10.54 -4.31 1.52
N LEU A 162 10.66 -5.52 0.95
CA LEU A 162 11.92 -6.07 0.42
C LEU A 162 12.22 -5.60 -1.01
N HIS A 163 11.27 -4.92 -1.67
CA HIS A 163 11.38 -4.42 -3.04
C HIS A 163 12.21 -3.13 -3.18
N TYR A 164 12.67 -2.54 -2.06
CA TYR A 164 13.45 -1.31 -2.06
C TYR A 164 14.44 -1.28 -0.90
N TRP A 165 15.43 -0.40 -0.97
CA TRP A 165 16.46 -0.25 0.06
C TRP A 165 16.19 1.00 0.91
N ARG A 166 16.40 0.89 2.23
CA ARG A 166 16.41 2.02 3.18
C ARG A 166 17.72 1.99 3.97
N PRO A 167 18.26 3.12 4.46
CA PRO A 167 19.48 3.14 5.29
C PRO A 167 19.42 2.21 6.52
N GLN A 168 18.22 2.05 7.09
CA GLN A 168 17.92 1.14 8.21
C GLN A 168 18.11 -0.35 7.85
N PHE A 169 18.30 -0.70 6.57
CA PHE A 169 18.54 -2.07 6.13
C PHE A 169 20.01 -2.45 6.13
N ASN A 170 20.92 -1.48 6.36
CA ASN A 170 22.35 -1.77 6.46
C ASN A 170 22.60 -2.77 7.61
N GLY A 171 23.22 -3.92 7.33
CA GLY A 171 23.39 -5.01 8.31
C GLY A 171 22.12 -5.81 8.67
N HIS A 172 20.96 -5.47 8.09
CA HIS A 172 19.66 -6.12 8.35
C HIS A 172 19.07 -6.88 7.16
N ARG A 173 19.73 -6.87 5.99
CA ARG A 173 19.31 -7.62 4.80
C ARG A 173 20.07 -8.94 4.62
N THR A 174 20.18 -9.72 5.70
CA THR A 174 20.59 -11.13 5.60
C THR A 174 19.40 -11.97 5.16
N ASP A 175 19.64 -13.07 4.46
CA ASP A 175 18.58 -13.95 3.96
C ASP A 175 17.60 -14.37 5.06
N SER A 176 18.12 -14.74 6.24
CA SER A 176 17.34 -15.09 7.42
C SER A 176 16.40 -13.97 7.90
N LYS A 177 16.87 -12.72 7.91
CA LYS A 177 16.06 -11.56 8.31
C LYS A 177 15.02 -11.20 7.24
N ALA A 178 15.38 -11.32 5.96
CA ALA A 178 14.47 -11.09 4.85
C ALA A 178 13.33 -12.13 4.84
N LEU A 179 13.66 -13.42 4.98
CA LEU A 179 12.69 -14.51 5.09
C LEU A 179 11.76 -14.34 6.29
N ARG A 180 12.29 -13.96 7.46
CA ARG A 180 11.48 -13.68 8.65
C ARG A 180 10.46 -12.56 8.41
N ARG A 181 10.84 -11.50 7.70
CA ARG A 181 9.92 -10.40 7.36
C ARG A 181 8.86 -10.84 6.36
N ALA A 182 9.26 -11.56 5.32
CA ALA A 182 8.34 -12.14 4.34
C ALA A 182 7.29 -13.03 5.03
N TYR A 183 7.73 -13.90 5.94
CA TYR A 183 6.87 -14.78 6.74
C TYR A 183 5.94 -14.01 7.70
N ALA A 184 6.46 -13.00 8.41
CA ALA A 184 5.63 -12.19 9.31
C ALA A 184 4.50 -11.49 8.54
N THR A 185 4.78 -11.01 7.33
CA THR A 185 3.80 -10.36 6.47
C THR A 185 2.82 -11.34 5.83
N SER A 186 3.25 -12.55 5.48
CA SER A 186 2.37 -13.55 4.84
C SER A 186 1.19 -13.94 5.73
N ARG A 187 1.34 -13.88 7.05
CA ARG A 187 0.26 -14.14 8.03
C ARG A 187 -0.97 -13.25 7.85
N ASN A 188 -0.78 -12.08 7.24
CA ASN A 188 -1.84 -11.12 6.96
C ASN A 188 -2.44 -11.27 5.54
N ILE A 189 -2.02 -12.30 4.79
CA ILE A 189 -2.52 -12.60 3.46
C ILE A 189 -3.42 -13.84 3.55
N LYS A 190 -4.70 -13.63 3.28
CA LYS A 190 -5.73 -14.67 3.15
C LYS A 190 -5.83 -15.12 1.71
N ILE A 191 -5.85 -16.43 1.49
CA ILE A 191 -6.14 -17.03 0.19
C ILE A 191 -7.59 -17.53 0.20
N GLN A 192 -8.26 -17.47 -0.95
CA GLN A 192 -9.60 -18.06 -1.10
C GLN A 192 -9.64 -19.49 -0.55
N HIS A 193 -10.73 -19.81 0.17
CA HIS A 193 -10.92 -20.99 1.04
C HIS A 193 -10.40 -20.83 2.48
N GLY A 194 -10.09 -19.61 2.92
CA GLY A 194 -9.79 -19.32 4.33
C GLY A 194 -8.40 -19.76 4.78
N ILE A 195 -7.53 -20.13 3.85
CA ILE A 195 -6.14 -20.49 4.14
C ILE A 195 -5.35 -19.21 4.40
N ARG A 196 -4.75 -19.09 5.59
CA ARG A 196 -3.74 -18.09 5.88
C ARG A 196 -2.36 -18.65 5.52
N LEU A 197 -1.46 -17.80 5.05
CA LEU A 197 -0.05 -18.16 4.86
C LEU A 197 0.67 -18.01 6.21
N ASP A 198 0.37 -18.92 7.13
CA ASP A 198 1.14 -19.15 8.36
C ASP A 198 2.13 -20.32 8.22
#